data_AF-A0A847D1J5-F1
#
_entry.id   AF-A0A847D1J5-F1
#
_cell.length_a   1.000
_cell.length_b   1.000
_cell.length_c   1.000
_cell.angle_alpha   90.00
_cell.angle_beta   90.00
_cell.angle_gamma   90.00
#
_symmetry.space_group_name_H-M   'P 1'
#
loop_
_entity.id
_entity.type
_entity.pdbx_description
1 polymer ?
#
loop_
_entity_poly.entity_id
_entity_poly.type
_entity_poly.pdbx_seq_one_letter_code
_entity_poly.pdbx_strand_id
1 'polypeptide(L)'
;MEIRSIRLELQQKKNTLLYADHTVADKRLTDFLNFLDTNPLISKILIKLPATNINWEEWEQNLWSAMDYGFPEEENLTARMCYDVLKRYRGRSLINIAVNFHTGSNNITDHEQKYFETFVPFLFEYLDKKLSEAETLISPTDMVNEIQEIVDETTLEKYPDIHKRLIEVYKKLYVAETNDDYRGIANICRSIITDFASIIFDPTYLPPNTPALQEDNAKDKLKYTYRHFAKKKKTQYQDAKQSIILETWNLVCACVHRKNIQTSEIKECVLFTYLIINTLIHVSEEK
;
A
#
# COMPACT_ATOMS: atom_id res chain seq x y z
N MET A 1 -6.47 2.15 -4.17
CA MET A 1 -6.81 2.52 -5.57
C MET A 1 -5.64 2.38 -6.56
N GLU A 2 -4.41 2.73 -6.17
CA GLU A 2 -3.22 2.78 -7.05
C GLU A 2 -2.76 1.40 -7.59
N ILE A 3 -2.66 0.36 -6.75
CA ILE A 3 -2.18 -0.97 -7.18
C ILE A 3 -3.09 -1.62 -8.23
N ARG A 4 -4.41 -1.48 -8.08
CA ARG A 4 -5.40 -1.99 -9.04
C ARG A 4 -5.20 -1.41 -10.43
N SER A 5 -4.86 -0.11 -10.52
CA SER A 5 -4.57 0.55 -11.79
C SER A 5 -3.28 0.00 -12.44
N ILE A 6 -2.25 -0.27 -11.63
CA ILE A 6 -0.97 -0.85 -12.08
C ILE A 6 -1.18 -2.28 -12.60
N ARG A 7 -1.98 -3.10 -11.90
CA ARG A 7 -2.33 -4.45 -12.37
C ARG A 7 -3.08 -4.43 -13.69
N LEU A 8 -4.02 -3.50 -13.85
CA LEU A 8 -4.75 -3.32 -15.11
C LEU A 8 -3.81 -2.92 -16.25
N GLU A 9 -2.90 -1.97 -16.01
CA GLU A 9 -1.91 -1.57 -17.00
C GLU A 9 -0.95 -2.71 -17.34
N LEU A 10 -0.47 -3.47 -16.35
CA LEU A 10 0.37 -4.66 -16.55
C LEU A 10 -0.32 -5.68 -17.45
N GLN A 11 -1.60 -5.98 -17.21
CA GLN A 11 -2.40 -6.88 -18.03
C GLN A 11 -2.60 -6.33 -19.45
N GLN A 12 -2.80 -5.03 -19.61
CA GLN A 12 -2.90 -4.39 -20.93
C GLN A 12 -1.57 -4.47 -21.70
N LYS A 13 -0.44 -4.21 -21.05
CA LYS A 13 0.89 -4.30 -21.65
C LYS A 13 1.22 -5.75 -22.05
N LYS A 14 0.87 -6.72 -21.19
CA LYS A 14 0.97 -8.16 -21.49
C LYS A 14 0.20 -8.53 -22.76
N ASN A 15 -1.07 -8.17 -22.84
CA ASN A 15 -1.91 -8.50 -23.99
C ASN A 15 -1.40 -7.80 -25.26
N THR A 16 -1.00 -6.54 -25.15
CA THR A 16 -0.42 -5.79 -26.28
C THR A 16 0.84 -6.46 -26.82
N LEU A 17 1.64 -7.08 -25.95
CA LEU A 17 2.83 -7.83 -26.34
C LEU A 17 2.49 -9.19 -26.95
N LEU A 18 1.60 -9.97 -26.31
CA LEU A 18 1.22 -11.31 -26.78
C LEU A 18 0.48 -11.30 -28.13
N TYR A 19 -0.22 -10.22 -28.45
CA TYR A 19 -0.92 -10.05 -29.73
C TYR A 19 -0.19 -9.11 -30.71
N ALA A 20 1.10 -8.85 -30.47
CA ALA A 20 1.91 -8.06 -31.38
C ALA A 20 2.20 -8.86 -32.67
N ASP A 21 2.01 -8.22 -33.83
CA ASP A 21 2.57 -8.75 -35.07
C ASP A 21 4.08 -8.50 -35.14
N HIS A 22 4.73 -9.19 -36.08
CA HIS A 22 6.17 -9.11 -36.29
C HIS A 22 6.70 -7.68 -36.48
N THR A 23 5.92 -6.80 -37.13
CA THR A 23 6.38 -5.43 -37.44
C THR A 23 6.49 -4.54 -36.21
N VAL A 24 5.79 -4.90 -35.12
CA VAL A 24 5.76 -4.12 -33.87
C VAL A 24 6.24 -4.89 -32.64
N ALA A 25 6.54 -6.19 -32.76
CA ALA A 25 6.95 -7.06 -31.66
C ALA A 25 8.12 -6.49 -30.83
N ASP A 26 9.20 -6.06 -31.49
CA ASP A 26 10.38 -5.46 -30.83
C ASP A 26 10.01 -4.20 -30.01
N LYS A 27 9.15 -3.36 -30.59
CA LYS A 27 8.67 -2.14 -29.94
C LYS A 27 7.79 -2.47 -28.74
N ARG A 28 6.87 -3.42 -28.87
CA ARG A 28 5.98 -3.82 -27.77
C ARG A 28 6.76 -4.47 -26.63
N LEU A 29 7.78 -5.27 -26.93
CA LEU A 29 8.67 -5.82 -25.90
C LEU A 29 9.40 -4.70 -25.17
N THR A 30 9.91 -3.72 -25.90
CA THR A 30 10.58 -2.55 -25.33
C THR A 30 9.64 -1.73 -24.44
N ASP A 31 8.41 -1.48 -24.89
CA ASP A 31 7.38 -0.77 -24.12
C ASP A 31 6.99 -1.54 -22.85
N PHE A 32 6.85 -2.86 -22.93
CA PHE A 32 6.56 -3.73 -21.80
C PHE A 32 7.69 -3.68 -20.76
N LEU A 33 8.94 -3.90 -21.18
CA LEU A 33 10.10 -3.86 -20.28
C LEU A 33 10.33 -2.46 -19.68
N ASN A 34 10.11 -1.40 -20.46
CA ASN A 34 10.15 -0.03 -19.94
C ASN A 34 9.14 0.18 -18.82
N PHE A 35 7.91 -0.30 -18.98
CA PHE A 35 6.89 -0.23 -17.94
C PHE A 35 7.35 -0.98 -16.67
N LEU A 36 7.89 -2.19 -16.83
CA LEU A 36 8.40 -2.96 -15.69
C LEU A 36 9.56 -2.26 -14.95
N ASP A 37 10.49 -1.67 -15.71
CA ASP A 37 11.70 -1.03 -15.18
C ASP A 37 11.39 0.32 -14.50
N THR A 38 10.42 1.07 -15.03
CA THR A 38 10.12 2.44 -14.59
C THR A 38 9.03 2.52 -13.52
N ASN A 39 8.12 1.53 -13.46
CA ASN A 39 7.09 1.52 -12.42
C ASN A 39 7.73 1.23 -11.04
N PRO A 40 7.61 2.12 -10.04
CA PRO A 40 8.33 1.99 -8.77
C PRO A 40 7.98 0.74 -7.95
N LEU A 41 6.77 0.20 -8.08
CA LEU A 41 6.37 -1.01 -7.35
C LEU A 41 6.88 -2.26 -8.04
N ILE A 42 6.74 -2.33 -9.36
CA ILE A 42 7.20 -3.48 -10.15
C ILE A 42 8.73 -3.57 -10.13
N SER A 43 9.43 -2.46 -10.31
CA SER A 43 10.90 -2.45 -10.29
C SER A 43 11.47 -2.89 -8.93
N LYS A 44 10.82 -2.51 -7.82
CA LYS A 44 11.16 -3.02 -6.48
C LYS A 44 10.95 -4.52 -6.34
N ILE A 45 9.90 -5.08 -6.95
CA ILE A 45 9.68 -6.54 -6.97
C ILE A 45 10.81 -7.21 -7.76
N LEU A 46 11.15 -6.69 -8.94
CA LEU A 46 12.20 -7.23 -9.81
C LEU A 46 13.59 -7.17 -9.18
N ILE A 47 13.95 -6.08 -8.49
CA ILE A 47 15.25 -5.93 -7.80
C ILE A 47 15.44 -7.00 -6.70
N LYS A 48 14.35 -7.46 -6.09
CA LYS A 48 14.37 -8.50 -5.05
C LYS A 48 14.47 -9.91 -5.60
N LEU A 49 14.29 -10.11 -6.90
CA LEU A 49 14.44 -11.43 -7.51
C LEU A 49 15.90 -11.88 -7.39
N PRO A 50 16.15 -13.14 -6.97
CA PRO A 50 17.50 -13.70 -6.93
C PRO A 50 18.15 -13.62 -8.30
N ALA A 51 19.48 -13.49 -8.37
CA ALA A 51 20.18 -13.54 -9.64
C ALA A 51 20.13 -14.97 -10.23
N THR A 52 20.00 -15.07 -11.55
CA THR A 52 20.13 -16.35 -12.25
C THR A 52 21.60 -16.66 -12.52
N ASN A 53 21.99 -17.93 -12.35
CA ASN A 53 23.30 -18.44 -12.76
C ASN A 53 23.22 -19.15 -14.11
N ILE A 54 22.52 -18.55 -15.08
CA ILE A 54 22.33 -19.15 -16.40
C ILE A 54 23.61 -18.96 -17.22
N ASN A 55 24.16 -20.07 -17.72
CA ASN A 55 25.16 -20.03 -18.78
C ASN A 55 24.45 -19.73 -20.11
N TRP A 56 24.39 -18.45 -20.49
CA TRP A 56 23.61 -18.00 -21.64
C TRP A 56 24.03 -18.62 -22.97
N GLU A 57 25.33 -18.85 -23.17
CA GLU A 57 25.84 -19.43 -24.41
C GLU A 57 25.40 -20.89 -24.56
N GLU A 58 25.52 -21.66 -23.48
CA GLU A 58 25.07 -23.05 -23.43
C GLU A 58 23.54 -23.16 -23.54
N TRP A 59 22.81 -22.27 -22.86
CA TRP A 59 21.35 -22.23 -22.95
C TRP A 59 20.88 -21.95 -24.39
N GLU A 60 21.44 -20.94 -25.06
CA GLU A 60 21.11 -20.60 -26.45
C GLU A 60 21.40 -21.74 -27.42
N GLN A 61 22.53 -22.46 -27.26
CA GLN A 61 22.88 -23.61 -28.10
C GLN A 61 21.88 -24.76 -27.97
N ASN A 62 21.29 -24.94 -26.79
CA ASN A 62 20.38 -26.04 -26.50
C ASN A 62 18.92 -25.75 -26.91
N LEU A 63 18.56 -24.50 -27.23
CA LEU A 63 17.19 -24.11 -27.56
C LEU A 63 16.60 -24.82 -28.79
N TRP A 64 17.40 -25.01 -29.84
CA TRP A 64 16.92 -25.57 -31.11
C TRP A 64 16.36 -26.99 -30.97
N SER A 65 16.83 -27.74 -29.97
CA SER A 65 16.38 -29.11 -29.66
C SER A 65 15.67 -29.23 -28.32
N ALA A 66 15.34 -28.11 -27.67
CA ALA A 66 14.80 -28.08 -26.33
C ALA A 66 13.35 -28.61 -26.31
N MET A 67 13.11 -29.70 -25.58
CA MET A 67 11.77 -30.08 -25.12
C MET A 67 11.40 -29.36 -23.81
N ASP A 68 12.41 -28.83 -23.12
CA ASP A 68 12.32 -28.06 -21.89
C ASP A 68 13.26 -26.85 -22.01
N TYR A 69 12.76 -25.65 -21.70
CA TYR A 69 13.53 -24.41 -21.74
C TYR A 69 14.43 -24.22 -20.52
N GLY A 70 14.48 -25.21 -19.62
CA GLY A 70 15.32 -25.20 -18.43
C GLY A 70 14.80 -24.27 -17.35
N PHE A 71 13.47 -24.17 -17.22
CA PHE A 71 12.87 -23.33 -16.19
C PHE A 71 13.20 -23.87 -14.78
N PRO A 72 13.68 -23.02 -13.87
CA PRO A 72 13.85 -23.39 -12.46
C PRO A 72 12.55 -23.89 -11.82
N GLU A 73 12.67 -24.75 -10.80
CA GLU A 73 11.50 -25.20 -10.02
C GLU A 73 10.88 -24.06 -9.18
N GLU A 74 11.71 -23.13 -8.68
CA GLU A 74 11.21 -22.02 -7.88
C GLU A 74 10.63 -20.89 -8.76
N GLU A 75 9.40 -20.47 -8.42
CA GLU A 75 8.63 -19.46 -9.16
C GLU A 75 9.37 -18.11 -9.33
N ASN A 76 10.09 -17.67 -8.29
CA ASN A 76 10.91 -16.45 -8.31
C ASN A 76 12.13 -16.56 -9.24
N LEU A 77 12.80 -17.72 -9.28
CA LEU A 77 13.92 -17.98 -10.18
C LEU A 77 13.43 -18.06 -11.63
N THR A 78 12.26 -18.67 -11.86
CA THR A 78 11.62 -18.70 -13.19
C THR A 78 11.18 -17.31 -13.65
N ALA A 79 10.56 -16.51 -12.78
CA ALA A 79 10.23 -15.13 -13.09
C ALA A 79 11.50 -14.31 -13.42
N ARG A 80 12.58 -14.53 -12.68
CA ARG A 80 13.87 -13.89 -12.97
C ARG A 80 14.40 -14.30 -14.33
N MET A 81 14.44 -15.60 -14.61
CA MET A 81 14.92 -16.12 -15.90
C MET A 81 14.13 -15.53 -17.06
N CYS A 82 12.80 -15.53 -16.98
CA CYS A 82 11.93 -14.92 -17.99
C CYS A 82 12.24 -13.43 -18.19
N TYR A 83 12.41 -12.67 -17.11
CA TYR A 83 12.78 -11.25 -17.19
C TYR A 83 14.16 -11.06 -17.83
N ASP A 84 15.16 -11.83 -17.43
CA ASP A 84 16.53 -11.73 -17.95
C ASP A 84 16.59 -12.11 -19.45
N VAL A 85 15.85 -13.15 -19.87
CA VAL A 85 15.71 -13.55 -21.29
C VAL A 85 15.09 -12.41 -22.10
N LEU A 86 13.93 -11.90 -21.68
CA LEU A 86 13.24 -10.80 -22.38
C LEU A 86 14.13 -9.55 -22.46
N LYS A 87 14.86 -9.24 -21.38
CA LYS A 87 15.77 -8.09 -21.32
C LYS A 87 17.00 -8.24 -22.20
N ARG A 88 17.57 -9.46 -22.29
CA ARG A 88 18.75 -9.76 -23.13
C ARG A 88 18.49 -9.50 -24.61
N TYR A 89 17.27 -9.75 -25.07
CA TYR A 89 16.85 -9.57 -26.46
C TYR A 89 16.12 -8.27 -26.73
N ARG A 90 15.97 -7.40 -25.72
CA ARG A 90 15.44 -6.05 -25.88
C ARG A 90 16.27 -5.24 -26.88
N GLY A 91 15.61 -4.68 -27.90
CA GLY A 91 16.26 -3.85 -28.91
C GLY A 91 17.22 -4.61 -29.84
N ARG A 92 17.29 -5.93 -29.71
CA ARG A 92 17.82 -6.84 -30.72
C ARG A 92 16.62 -7.28 -31.57
N SER A 93 16.83 -7.53 -32.86
CA SER A 93 15.77 -8.11 -33.69
C SER A 93 15.32 -9.42 -33.05
N LEU A 94 14.05 -9.52 -32.66
CA LEU A 94 13.48 -10.70 -32.00
C LEU A 94 13.62 -11.97 -32.83
N ILE A 95 13.68 -11.84 -34.15
CA ILE A 95 14.02 -12.92 -35.09
C ILE A 95 15.23 -13.73 -34.61
N ASN A 96 16.27 -13.05 -34.10
CA ASN A 96 17.54 -13.69 -33.72
C ASN A 96 17.38 -14.75 -32.62
N ILE A 97 16.31 -14.66 -31.81
CA ILE A 97 16.01 -15.63 -30.77
C ILE A 97 14.78 -16.45 -31.10
N ALA A 98 13.75 -15.84 -31.69
CA ALA A 98 12.47 -16.45 -31.98
C ALA A 98 12.57 -17.67 -32.90
N VAL A 99 13.50 -17.66 -33.88
CA VAL A 99 13.71 -18.80 -34.79
C VAL A 99 14.08 -20.10 -34.08
N ASN A 100 14.60 -20.02 -32.84
CA ASN A 100 14.93 -21.20 -32.05
C ASN A 100 13.71 -21.86 -31.39
N PHE A 101 12.52 -21.25 -31.48
CA PHE A 101 11.29 -21.76 -30.88
C PHE A 101 10.46 -22.46 -31.95
N HIS A 102 10.34 -23.78 -31.89
CA HIS A 102 9.66 -24.56 -32.93
C HIS A 102 8.14 -24.38 -32.90
N THR A 103 7.54 -24.03 -34.04
CA THR A 103 6.10 -23.72 -34.15
C THR A 103 5.36 -24.58 -35.19
N GLY A 104 6.08 -25.49 -35.88
CA GLY A 104 5.52 -26.27 -36.99
C GLY A 104 5.15 -25.43 -38.23
N SER A 105 5.54 -24.15 -38.25
CA SER A 105 5.28 -23.17 -39.30
C SER A 105 6.59 -22.49 -39.71
N ASN A 106 6.66 -21.99 -40.94
CA ASN A 106 7.78 -21.16 -41.42
C ASN A 106 7.49 -19.64 -41.25
N ASN A 107 6.34 -19.29 -40.67
CA ASN A 107 5.96 -17.89 -40.44
C ASN A 107 6.69 -17.34 -39.21
N ILE A 108 7.46 -16.29 -39.41
CA ILE A 108 8.26 -15.64 -38.37
C ILE A 108 7.41 -15.09 -37.22
N THR A 109 6.18 -14.69 -37.52
CA THR A 109 5.22 -14.20 -36.50
C THR A 109 4.88 -15.31 -35.51
N ASP A 110 4.74 -16.55 -35.97
CA ASP A 110 4.40 -17.68 -35.11
C ASP A 110 5.55 -17.96 -34.14
N HIS A 111 6.80 -17.89 -34.63
CA HIS A 111 8.01 -18.06 -33.83
C HIS A 111 8.13 -16.99 -32.73
N GLU A 112 7.89 -15.72 -33.06
CA GLU A 112 7.91 -14.61 -32.10
C GLU A 112 6.78 -14.72 -31.08
N GLN A 113 5.59 -15.12 -31.53
CA GLN A 113 4.47 -15.39 -30.65
C GLN A 113 4.79 -16.52 -29.69
N LYS A 114 5.40 -17.62 -30.17
CA LYS A 114 5.83 -18.74 -29.32
C LYS A 114 6.86 -18.30 -28.28
N TYR A 115 7.81 -17.44 -28.67
CA TYR A 115 8.77 -16.84 -27.74
C TYR A 115 8.05 -16.05 -26.63
N PHE A 116 7.11 -15.17 -26.98
CA PHE A 116 6.36 -14.42 -25.98
C PHE A 116 5.48 -15.31 -25.10
N GLU A 117 4.73 -16.24 -25.69
CA GLU A 117 3.91 -17.22 -24.95
C GLU A 117 4.74 -18.09 -24.01
N THR A 118 6.03 -18.28 -24.27
CA THR A 118 6.91 -19.06 -23.41
C THR A 118 7.38 -18.27 -22.18
N PHE A 119 7.73 -16.99 -22.31
CA PHE A 119 8.35 -16.23 -21.20
C PHE A 119 7.44 -15.20 -20.53
N VAL A 120 6.52 -14.58 -21.28
CA VAL A 120 5.69 -13.49 -20.79
C VAL A 120 4.68 -13.96 -19.72
N PRO A 121 3.99 -15.10 -19.86
CA PRO A 121 3.01 -15.54 -18.87
C PRO A 121 3.60 -15.77 -17.47
N PHE A 122 4.72 -16.48 -17.35
CA PHE A 122 5.33 -16.76 -16.05
C PHE A 122 5.78 -15.48 -15.32
N LEU A 123 6.40 -14.55 -16.05
CA LEU A 123 6.79 -13.26 -15.49
C LEU A 123 5.55 -12.44 -15.06
N PHE A 124 4.52 -12.41 -15.92
CA PHE A 124 3.28 -11.71 -15.62
C PHE A 124 2.60 -12.28 -14.37
N GLU A 125 2.41 -13.60 -14.29
CA GLU A 125 1.72 -14.27 -13.18
C GLU A 125 2.42 -14.00 -11.85
N TYR A 126 3.75 -14.08 -11.82
CA TYR A 126 4.53 -13.74 -10.63
C TYR A 126 4.31 -12.28 -10.20
N LEU A 127 4.42 -11.34 -11.15
CA LEU A 127 4.24 -9.91 -10.86
C LEU A 127 2.81 -9.59 -10.42
N ASP A 128 1.81 -10.14 -11.09
CA ASP A 128 0.40 -9.96 -10.73
C ASP A 128 0.10 -10.53 -9.34
N LYS A 129 0.64 -11.71 -9.01
CA LYS A 129 0.56 -12.30 -7.67
C LYS A 129 1.18 -11.38 -6.61
N LYS A 130 2.39 -10.85 -6.84
CA LYS A 130 3.04 -9.91 -5.91
C LYS A 130 2.31 -8.59 -5.77
N LEU A 131 1.74 -8.06 -6.85
CA LEU A 131 0.89 -6.89 -6.79
C LEU A 131 -0.44 -7.19 -6.08
N SER A 132 -1.02 -8.36 -6.30
CA SER A 132 -2.26 -8.79 -5.61
C SER A 132 -2.02 -8.99 -4.11
N GLU A 133 -0.91 -9.60 -3.71
CA GLU A 133 -0.49 -9.69 -2.30
C GLU A 133 -0.38 -8.29 -1.68
N ALA A 134 0.20 -7.33 -2.41
CA ALA A 134 0.28 -5.94 -1.97
C ALA A 134 -1.07 -5.21 -1.98
N GLU A 135 -2.01 -5.58 -2.86
CA GLU A 135 -3.38 -5.05 -2.91
C GLU A 135 -4.25 -5.56 -1.76
N THR A 136 -4.04 -6.80 -1.31
CA THR A 136 -4.78 -7.39 -0.18
C THR A 136 -4.41 -6.82 1.18
N LEU A 137 -3.35 -6.03 1.26
CA LEU A 137 -3.04 -5.24 2.46
C LEU A 137 -3.97 -4.02 2.46
N ILE A 138 -4.99 -4.03 3.34
CA ILE A 138 -5.78 -2.83 3.63
C ILE A 138 -4.79 -1.70 3.96
N SER A 139 -4.71 -0.69 3.10
CA SER A 139 -3.78 0.40 3.35
C SER A 139 -4.34 1.32 4.44
N PRO A 140 -3.48 1.98 5.23
CA PRO A 140 -3.95 3.03 6.14
C PRO A 140 -4.80 4.09 5.44
N THR A 141 -4.56 4.36 4.15
CA THR A 141 -5.37 5.28 3.35
C THR A 141 -6.79 4.76 3.11
N ASP A 142 -6.95 3.47 2.83
CA ASP A 142 -8.28 2.87 2.64
C ASP A 142 -9.07 2.90 3.96
N MET A 143 -8.41 2.62 5.10
CA MET A 143 -9.03 2.75 6.44
C MET A 143 -9.39 4.20 6.78
N VAL A 144 -8.51 5.15 6.45
CA VAL A 144 -8.78 6.58 6.72
C VAL A 144 -10.02 7.02 5.95
N ASN A 145 -10.16 6.66 4.67
CA ASN A 145 -11.29 7.11 3.86
C ASN A 145 -12.63 6.60 4.44
N GLU A 146 -12.72 5.33 4.83
CA GLU A 146 -13.94 4.76 5.42
C GLU A 146 -14.28 5.40 6.77
N ILE A 147 -13.29 5.60 7.65
CA ILE A 147 -13.52 6.25 8.95
C ILE A 147 -13.82 7.75 8.77
N GLN A 148 -13.18 8.39 7.79
CA GLN A 148 -13.33 9.81 7.51
C GLN A 148 -14.76 10.13 7.09
N GLU A 149 -15.38 9.33 6.22
CA GLU A 149 -16.78 9.56 5.83
C GLU A 149 -17.72 9.63 7.04
N ILE A 150 -17.54 8.74 8.01
CA ILE A 150 -18.35 8.69 9.24
C ILE A 150 -18.02 9.88 10.17
N VAL A 151 -16.73 10.14 10.38
CA VAL A 151 -16.28 11.17 11.33
C VAL A 151 -16.56 12.57 10.79
N ASP A 152 -16.35 12.82 9.50
CA ASP A 152 -16.49 14.15 8.91
C ASP A 152 -17.94 14.62 8.94
N GLU A 153 -18.92 13.73 8.73
CA GLU A 153 -20.34 14.09 8.84
C GLU A 153 -20.69 14.58 10.26
N THR A 154 -20.38 13.78 11.28
CA THR A 154 -20.69 14.14 12.67
C THR A 154 -19.86 15.33 13.16
N THR A 155 -18.57 15.39 12.83
CA THR A 155 -17.69 16.48 13.27
C THR A 155 -18.00 17.78 12.56
N LEU A 156 -18.41 17.77 11.30
CA LEU A 156 -18.86 18.98 10.61
C LEU A 156 -20.05 19.62 11.32
N GLU A 157 -21.01 18.80 11.78
CA GLU A 157 -22.21 19.28 12.47
C GLU A 157 -21.91 19.71 13.92
N LYS A 158 -21.20 18.87 14.70
CA LYS A 158 -21.05 19.06 16.15
C LYS A 158 -19.78 19.79 16.57
N TYR A 159 -18.71 19.65 15.78
CA TYR A 159 -17.36 20.09 16.13
C TYR A 159 -16.62 20.72 14.92
N PRO A 160 -17.16 21.79 14.31
CA PRO A 160 -16.71 22.29 13.01
C PRO A 160 -15.22 22.69 12.99
N ASP A 161 -14.68 23.21 14.09
CA ASP A 161 -13.26 23.53 14.22
C ASP A 161 -12.36 22.29 14.21
N ILE A 162 -12.82 21.20 14.82
CA ILE A 162 -12.12 19.90 14.79
C ILE A 162 -12.14 19.35 13.37
N HIS A 163 -13.30 19.36 12.71
CA HIS A 163 -13.45 18.90 11.33
C HIS A 163 -12.53 19.64 10.36
N LYS A 164 -12.50 20.98 10.43
CA LYS A 164 -11.61 21.80 9.59
C LYS A 164 -10.14 21.37 9.70
N ARG A 165 -9.69 21.07 10.92
CA ARG A 165 -8.30 20.66 11.20
C ARG A 165 -8.02 19.23 10.81
N LEU A 166 -9.01 18.34 10.88
CA LEU A 166 -8.94 16.98 10.35
C LEU A 166 -8.73 17.00 8.82
N ILE A 167 -9.51 17.82 8.09
CA ILE A 167 -9.28 18.02 6.64
C ILE A 167 -7.88 18.59 6.38
N GLU A 168 -7.43 19.56 7.17
CA GLU A 168 -6.10 20.16 7.03
C GLU A 168 -4.99 19.12 7.21
N VAL A 169 -5.07 18.29 8.26
CA VAL A 169 -4.03 17.31 8.56
C VAL A 169 -3.98 16.22 7.50
N TYR A 170 -5.14 15.80 6.99
CA TYR A 170 -5.24 14.85 5.89
C TYR A 170 -4.63 15.42 4.60
N LYS A 171 -4.94 16.68 4.24
CA LYS A 171 -4.31 17.34 3.08
C LYS A 171 -2.80 17.46 3.22
N LYS A 172 -2.31 17.83 4.41
CA LYS A 172 -0.88 17.93 4.69
C LYS A 172 -0.16 16.60 4.55
N LEU A 173 -0.81 15.49 4.89
CA LEU A 173 -0.24 14.14 4.76
C LEU A 173 0.14 13.79 3.32
N TYR A 174 -0.60 14.28 2.32
CA TYR A 174 -0.33 13.97 0.90
C TYR A 174 0.85 14.74 0.30
N VAL A 175 1.23 15.86 0.91
CA VAL A 175 2.30 16.73 0.43
C VAL A 175 3.53 16.70 1.35
N ALA A 176 3.48 15.90 2.43
CA ALA A 176 4.55 15.81 3.40
C ALA A 176 5.68 14.92 2.88
N GLU A 177 6.89 15.49 2.81
CA GLU A 177 8.08 14.79 2.31
C GLU A 177 9.20 14.75 3.36
N THR A 178 9.17 15.67 4.32
CA THR A 178 10.24 15.84 5.32
C THR A 178 9.81 15.42 6.72
N ASN A 179 10.79 15.13 7.58
CA ASN A 179 10.52 14.84 8.98
C ASN A 179 9.89 16.03 9.72
N ASP A 180 10.21 17.26 9.33
CA ASP A 180 9.59 18.44 9.92
C ASP A 180 8.11 18.56 9.54
N ASP A 181 7.73 18.19 8.31
CA ASP A 181 6.34 18.06 7.91
C ASP A 181 5.62 17.02 8.77
N TYR A 182 6.24 15.85 8.97
CA TYR A 182 5.68 14.79 9.81
C TYR A 182 5.49 15.22 11.27
N ARG A 183 6.46 15.96 11.83
CA ARG A 183 6.30 16.55 13.17
C ARG A 183 5.19 17.60 13.22
N GLY A 184 5.05 18.41 12.17
CA GLY A 184 3.96 19.35 12.02
C GLY A 184 2.59 18.66 12.03
N ILE A 185 2.45 17.58 11.24
CA ILE A 185 1.24 16.75 11.18
C ILE A 185 0.94 16.12 12.55
N ALA A 186 1.94 15.50 13.20
CA ALA A 186 1.77 14.88 14.52
C ALA A 186 1.34 15.90 15.60
N ASN A 187 1.88 17.13 15.54
CA ASN A 187 1.46 18.22 16.42
C ASN A 187 0.00 18.63 16.20
N ILE A 188 -0.43 18.71 14.95
CA ILE A 188 -1.84 19.01 14.61
C ILE A 188 -2.74 17.90 15.14
N CYS A 189 -2.41 16.62 14.89
CA CYS A 189 -3.12 15.45 15.43
C CYS A 189 -3.23 15.50 16.96
N ARG A 190 -2.11 15.74 17.66
CA ARG A 190 -2.08 15.87 19.12
C ARG A 190 -3.05 16.94 19.60
N SER A 191 -2.97 18.14 19.01
CA SER A 191 -3.83 19.25 19.43
C SER A 191 -5.30 19.01 19.08
N ILE A 192 -5.62 18.36 17.95
CA ILE A 192 -6.99 17.94 17.62
C ILE A 192 -7.53 17.04 18.74
N ILE A 193 -6.77 16.04 19.16
CA ILE A 193 -7.19 15.11 20.21
C ILE A 193 -7.33 15.83 21.55
N THR A 194 -6.42 16.74 21.90
CA THR A 194 -6.49 17.51 23.15
C THR A 194 -7.74 18.39 23.22
N ASP A 195 -8.04 19.11 22.15
CA ASP A 195 -9.19 20.01 22.10
C ASP A 195 -10.49 19.21 22.08
N PHE A 196 -10.54 18.15 21.25
CA PHE A 196 -11.69 17.24 21.21
C PHE A 196 -11.96 16.62 22.58
N ALA A 197 -10.93 16.10 23.25
CA ALA A 197 -11.03 15.54 24.60
C ALA A 197 -11.56 16.56 25.61
N SER A 198 -11.22 17.83 25.46
CA SER A 198 -11.69 18.91 26.33
C SER A 198 -13.14 19.29 26.07
N ILE A 199 -13.59 19.23 24.83
CA ILE A 199 -14.98 19.51 24.43
C ILE A 199 -15.93 18.43 24.97
N ILE A 200 -15.54 17.16 24.86
CA ILE A 200 -16.43 16.03 25.20
C ILE A 200 -16.38 15.65 26.69
N PHE A 201 -15.39 16.13 27.44
CA PHE A 201 -15.21 15.77 28.83
C PHE A 201 -16.03 16.68 29.75
N ASP A 202 -16.80 16.06 30.63
CA ASP A 202 -17.47 16.74 31.73
C ASP A 202 -16.79 16.37 33.07
N PRO A 203 -16.47 17.35 33.94
CA PRO A 203 -15.89 17.07 35.27
C PRO A 203 -16.70 16.08 36.11
N THR A 204 -18.01 15.95 35.90
CA THR A 204 -18.88 14.97 36.56
C THR A 204 -18.55 13.52 36.21
N TYR A 205 -17.74 13.27 35.17
CA TYR A 205 -17.29 11.94 34.79
C TYR A 205 -16.20 11.39 35.73
N LEU A 206 -15.60 12.25 36.54
CA LEU A 206 -14.57 11.87 37.50
C LEU A 206 -15.16 11.05 38.66
N PRO A 207 -14.44 10.00 39.13
CA PRO A 207 -14.78 9.35 40.38
C PRO A 207 -14.71 10.33 41.55
N PRO A 208 -15.49 10.10 42.62
CA PRO A 208 -15.39 10.88 43.85
C PRO A 208 -13.94 10.95 44.35
N ASN A 209 -13.54 12.11 44.87
CA ASN A 209 -12.19 12.39 45.40
C ASN A 209 -11.05 12.38 44.37
N THR A 210 -11.34 12.41 43.07
CA THR A 210 -10.30 12.60 42.04
C THR A 210 -10.04 14.11 41.86
N PRO A 211 -8.77 14.57 41.86
CA PRO A 211 -8.44 15.96 41.57
C PRO A 211 -8.97 16.39 40.19
N ALA A 212 -9.27 17.68 40.05
CA ALA A 212 -9.60 18.26 38.75
C ALA A 212 -8.43 18.02 37.77
N LEU A 213 -8.76 17.58 36.56
CA LEU A 213 -7.76 17.35 35.52
C LEU A 213 -7.27 18.67 34.95
N GLN A 214 -5.97 18.73 34.64
CA GLN A 214 -5.38 19.86 33.91
C GLN A 214 -5.98 19.98 32.50
N GLU A 215 -5.92 21.20 31.95
CA GLU A 215 -6.52 21.50 30.65
C GLU A 215 -5.90 20.68 29.51
N ASP A 216 -4.58 20.46 29.55
CA ASP A 216 -3.83 19.70 28.55
C ASP A 216 -3.79 18.18 28.80
N ASN A 217 -4.40 17.69 29.89
CA ASN A 217 -4.45 16.27 30.22
C ASN A 217 -5.52 15.52 29.38
N ALA A 218 -5.29 15.48 28.07
CA ALA A 218 -6.14 14.80 27.11
C ALA A 218 -6.29 13.30 27.44
N LYS A 219 -5.20 12.65 27.87
CA LYS A 219 -5.18 11.21 28.18
C LYS A 219 -6.25 10.81 29.19
N ASP A 220 -6.28 11.49 30.34
CA ASP A 220 -7.26 11.18 31.38
C ASP A 220 -8.65 11.66 31.00
N LYS A 221 -8.79 12.81 30.33
CA LYS A 221 -10.09 13.28 29.81
C LYS A 221 -10.73 12.24 28.89
N LEU A 222 -9.98 11.69 27.93
CA LEU A 222 -10.44 10.61 27.04
C LEU A 222 -10.83 9.36 27.83
N LYS A 223 -9.99 8.94 28.78
CA LYS A 223 -10.21 7.76 29.63
C LYS A 223 -11.52 7.85 30.41
N TYR A 224 -11.74 8.97 31.11
CA TYR A 224 -12.91 9.13 31.97
C TYR A 224 -14.18 9.36 31.15
N THR A 225 -14.08 10.09 30.03
CA THR A 225 -15.19 10.22 29.08
C THR A 225 -15.62 8.87 28.54
N TYR A 226 -14.68 8.07 28.03
CA TYR A 226 -14.97 6.72 27.53
C TYR A 226 -15.62 5.85 28.61
N ARG A 227 -15.05 5.83 29.84
CA ARG A 227 -15.59 5.05 30.95
C ARG A 227 -17.01 5.48 31.34
N HIS A 228 -17.30 6.78 31.32
CA HIS A 228 -18.64 7.28 31.66
C HIS A 228 -19.68 6.72 30.69
N PHE A 229 -19.45 6.84 29.39
CA PHE A 229 -20.41 6.37 28.39
C PHE A 229 -20.43 4.83 28.26
N ALA A 230 -19.27 4.18 28.32
CA ALA A 230 -19.17 2.72 28.21
C ALA A 230 -19.78 1.98 29.42
N LYS A 231 -19.94 2.62 30.59
CA LYS A 231 -20.69 2.03 31.72
C LYS A 231 -22.13 1.65 31.35
N LYS A 232 -22.72 2.33 30.37
CA LYS A 232 -24.11 2.08 29.94
C LYS A 232 -24.25 0.80 29.10
N LYS A 233 -23.17 0.28 28.50
CA LYS A 233 -23.17 -0.94 27.68
C LYS A 233 -21.90 -1.76 27.93
N LYS A 234 -21.99 -2.78 28.79
CA LYS A 234 -20.91 -3.77 28.95
C LYS A 234 -20.74 -4.54 27.64
N THR A 235 -19.67 -4.25 26.92
CA THR A 235 -19.20 -5.08 25.79
C THR A 235 -17.97 -5.86 26.24
N GLN A 236 -17.75 -7.04 25.67
CA GLN A 236 -16.55 -7.84 25.93
C GLN A 236 -15.24 -7.14 25.51
N TYR A 237 -15.34 -6.05 24.73
CA TYR A 237 -14.22 -5.30 24.18
C TYR A 237 -13.97 -3.96 24.88
N GLN A 238 -14.65 -3.68 26.00
CA GLN A 238 -14.56 -2.37 26.67
C GLN A 238 -13.12 -2.01 27.08
N ASP A 239 -12.41 -2.95 27.69
CA ASP A 239 -11.02 -2.74 28.10
C ASP A 239 -10.07 -2.61 26.90
N ALA A 240 -10.33 -3.36 25.84
CA ALA A 240 -9.56 -3.29 24.59
C ALA A 240 -9.75 -1.92 23.91
N LYS A 241 -10.99 -1.44 23.78
CA LYS A 241 -11.30 -0.11 23.22
C LYS A 241 -10.69 1.02 24.03
N GLN A 242 -10.75 0.93 25.37
CA GLN A 242 -10.07 1.91 26.23
C GLN A 242 -8.55 1.89 26.01
N SER A 243 -7.97 0.69 25.90
CA SER A 243 -6.52 0.55 25.65
C SER A 243 -6.13 1.14 24.29
N ILE A 244 -6.92 0.90 23.24
CA ILE A 244 -6.70 1.49 21.91
C ILE A 244 -6.67 3.02 21.98
N ILE A 245 -7.62 3.64 22.68
CA ILE A 245 -7.66 5.11 22.84
C ILE A 245 -6.37 5.61 23.54
N LEU A 246 -5.97 4.96 24.63
CA LEU A 246 -4.83 5.40 25.43
C LEU A 246 -3.48 5.17 24.73
N GLU A 247 -3.32 4.03 24.08
CA GLU A 247 -2.08 3.73 23.35
C GLU A 247 -1.96 4.54 22.07
N THR A 248 -3.09 4.82 21.40
CA THR A 248 -3.10 5.79 20.30
C THR A 248 -2.63 7.16 20.75
N TRP A 249 -3.15 7.67 21.87
CA TRP A 249 -2.69 8.96 22.41
C TRP A 249 -1.18 8.97 22.69
N ASN A 250 -0.65 7.89 23.29
CA ASN A 250 0.77 7.76 23.56
C ASN A 250 1.58 7.78 22.24
N LEU A 251 1.12 7.07 21.21
CA LEU A 251 1.77 7.03 19.90
C LEU A 251 1.81 8.40 19.22
N VAL A 252 0.68 9.12 19.20
CA VAL A 252 0.60 10.48 18.65
C VAL A 252 1.56 11.42 19.38
N CYS A 253 1.61 11.36 20.72
CA CYS A 253 2.52 12.18 21.52
C CYS A 253 3.99 11.84 21.29
N ALA A 254 4.32 10.55 21.13
CA ALA A 254 5.68 10.11 20.87
C ALA A 254 6.20 10.59 19.50
N CYS A 255 5.33 10.64 18.49
CA CYS A 255 5.69 11.10 17.15
C CYS A 255 6.18 12.56 17.15
N VAL A 256 5.56 13.45 17.93
CA VAL A 256 5.90 14.89 17.99
C VAL A 256 7.39 15.17 18.28
N HIS A 257 8.03 14.35 19.10
CA HIS A 257 9.38 14.57 19.59
C HIS A 257 10.45 13.73 18.87
N ARG A 258 10.06 12.91 17.89
CA ARG A 258 10.96 11.97 17.21
C ARG A 258 11.66 12.62 16.01
N LYS A 259 12.94 12.30 15.83
CA LYS A 259 13.80 12.87 14.78
C LYS A 259 13.74 12.12 13.44
N ASN A 260 13.26 10.87 13.43
CA ASN A 260 13.22 9.99 12.26
C ASN A 260 11.85 9.28 12.19
N ILE A 261 10.80 10.05 11.94
CA ILE A 261 9.45 9.52 11.75
C ILE A 261 9.37 8.89 10.35
N GLN A 262 8.90 7.65 10.27
CA GLN A 262 8.65 6.97 9.01
C GLN A 262 7.31 7.43 8.41
N THR A 263 7.22 7.44 7.08
CA THR A 263 5.96 7.79 6.38
C THR A 263 4.78 6.90 6.80
N SER A 264 5.03 5.63 7.13
CA SER A 264 3.98 4.74 7.67
C SER A 264 3.48 5.18 9.04
N GLU A 265 4.38 5.59 9.93
CA GLU A 265 4.06 6.01 11.30
C GLU A 265 3.21 7.30 11.31
N ILE A 266 3.49 8.24 10.40
CA ILE A 266 2.68 9.47 10.31
C ILE A 266 1.29 9.22 9.71
N LYS A 267 1.18 8.26 8.77
CA LYS A 267 -0.12 7.80 8.25
C LYS A 267 -0.96 7.16 9.35
N GLU A 268 -0.34 6.33 10.18
CA GLU A 268 -0.97 5.74 11.38
C GLU A 268 -1.41 6.82 12.37
N CYS A 269 -0.59 7.86 12.59
CA CYS A 269 -0.93 8.98 13.46
C CYS A 269 -2.25 9.67 13.04
N VAL A 270 -2.41 9.94 11.74
CA VAL A 270 -3.65 10.53 11.19
C VAL A 270 -4.82 9.55 11.33
N LEU A 271 -4.64 8.30 10.90
CA LEU A 271 -5.66 7.26 11.00
C LEU A 271 -6.19 7.10 12.42
N PHE A 272 -5.29 6.99 13.40
CA PHE A 272 -5.72 6.76 14.78
C PHE A 272 -6.31 8.00 15.44
N THR A 273 -5.97 9.21 14.96
CA THR A 273 -6.68 10.45 15.36
C THR A 273 -8.16 10.35 14.98
N TYR A 274 -8.45 9.99 13.73
CA TYR A 274 -9.81 9.73 13.26
C TYR A 274 -10.49 8.60 14.05
N LEU A 275 -9.77 7.50 14.33
CA LEU A 275 -10.31 6.36 15.07
C LEU A 275 -10.72 6.70 16.51
N ILE A 276 -9.92 7.50 17.23
CA ILE A 276 -10.26 7.98 18.59
C ILE A 276 -11.58 8.75 18.54
N ILE A 277 -11.69 9.69 17.60
CA ILE A 277 -12.86 10.57 17.47
C ILE A 277 -14.10 9.72 17.16
N ASN A 278 -14.01 8.84 16.17
CA ASN A 278 -15.08 7.91 15.81
C ASN A 278 -15.53 7.06 17.01
N THR A 279 -14.56 6.47 17.73
CA THR A 279 -14.85 5.61 18.88
C THR A 279 -15.62 6.35 19.97
N LEU A 280 -15.29 7.61 20.24
CA LEU A 280 -15.96 8.42 21.26
C LEU A 280 -17.31 8.94 20.80
N ILE A 281 -17.44 9.34 19.53
CA ILE A 281 -18.72 9.70 18.91
C ILE A 281 -19.70 8.52 19.05
N HIS A 282 -19.31 7.34 18.57
CA HIS A 282 -20.15 6.16 18.57
C HIS A 282 -20.60 5.76 19.98
N VAL A 283 -19.72 5.85 20.97
CA VAL A 283 -20.07 5.48 22.36
C VAL A 283 -20.92 6.57 23.04
N SER A 284 -20.88 7.82 22.54
CA SER A 284 -21.70 8.93 23.06
C SER A 284 -23.11 9.02 22.44
N GLU A 285 -23.29 8.59 21.19
CA GLU A 285 -24.56 8.71 20.44
C GLU A 285 -25.53 7.54 20.64
N GLU A 286 -25.05 6.40 21.11
CA GLU A 286 -25.86 5.25 21.45
C GLU A 286 -26.69 5.47 22.72
N LYS A 287 -27.79 6.24 22.59
CA LYS A 287 -28.84 6.43 23.59
C LYS A 287 -29.75 5.20 23.72
#